data_AF-A0A7M5X2Y9-F1
#
_entry.id   AF-A0A7M5X2Y9-F1
#
_cell.length_a   1.000
_cell.length_b   1.000
_cell.length_c   1.000
_cell.angle_alpha   90.00
_cell.angle_beta   90.00
_cell.angle_gamma   90.00
#
_symmetry.space_group_name_H-M   'P 1'
#
loop_
_entity.id
_entity.type
_entity.pdbx_description
1 polymer ?
#
loop_
_entity_poly.entity_id
_entity_poly.type
_entity_poly.pdbx_seq_one_letter_code
_entity_poly.pdbx_strand_id
1 'polypeptide(L)'
;MGVKISKDCDSISSVKTYCESLVFIRFYGQTNAMKGKMDGEEFDNVNENPKSELGRLLQQLDKEIKMAENDSELEFTERILEIFMKIAEIRAFTHTEETTEQCFQRFIKDAEKFAEIYRKRGKQSESLKEANILYWGTRQQMLFGKVLCDWINRDKETEMETMDPIFGVLLNPTGGRVGPGDTGWIHNKLFDDLGPFAYHSAVHDAFGYLKINHDTGPGYSYLNGRKNGDSNPLRGQVTGLKFWKDVVKRLKPEEAPEEKFILM
;
A
#
# COMPACT_ATOMS: atom_id res chain seq x y z
N MET A 1 2.89 11.40 -15.04
CA MET A 1 4.02 10.78 -15.79
C MET A 1 4.39 9.45 -15.14
N GLY A 2 3.99 8.33 -15.73
CA GLY A 2 4.44 7.01 -15.28
C GLY A 2 5.93 6.83 -15.55
N VAL A 3 6.71 6.46 -14.53
CA VAL A 3 8.11 6.10 -14.71
C VAL A 3 8.15 4.79 -15.49
N LYS A 4 8.61 4.82 -16.74
CA LYS A 4 8.89 3.59 -17.51
C LYS A 4 10.09 2.90 -16.86
N ILE A 5 9.85 1.79 -16.14
CA ILE A 5 10.92 1.01 -15.52
C ILE A 5 11.35 -0.11 -16.49
N SER A 6 12.63 -0.17 -16.87
CA SER A 6 13.14 -1.15 -17.86
C SER A 6 13.21 -2.59 -17.31
N LYS A 7 13.25 -3.60 -18.20
CA LYS A 7 13.33 -5.05 -17.88
C LYS A 7 14.61 -5.49 -17.11
N ASP A 8 15.66 -4.68 -17.01
CA ASP A 8 16.88 -4.98 -16.22
C ASP A 8 16.71 -4.71 -14.70
N CYS A 9 15.48 -4.82 -14.22
CA CYS A 9 15.02 -4.24 -12.98
C CYS A 9 15.29 -5.04 -11.70
N ASP A 10 15.85 -6.24 -11.81
CA ASP A 10 16.26 -7.05 -10.66
C ASP A 10 17.66 -6.70 -10.17
N SER A 11 18.33 -5.74 -10.83
CA SER A 11 19.58 -5.20 -10.31
C SER A 11 19.32 -4.45 -8.99
N ILE A 12 20.29 -4.49 -8.08
CA ILE A 12 20.25 -3.68 -6.85
C ILE A 12 20.06 -2.19 -7.19
N SER A 13 20.64 -1.74 -8.32
CA SER A 13 20.57 -0.35 -8.75
C SER A 13 19.14 0.07 -9.08
N SER A 14 18.41 -0.74 -9.84
CA SER A 14 17.01 -0.46 -10.21
C SER A 14 16.07 -0.51 -9.01
N VAL A 15 16.28 -1.44 -8.06
CA VAL A 15 15.49 -1.46 -6.82
C VAL A 15 15.75 -0.19 -6.01
N LYS A 16 17.00 0.25 -5.86
CA LYS A 16 17.33 1.50 -5.15
C LYS A 16 16.68 2.70 -5.80
N THR A 17 16.81 2.86 -7.13
CA THR A 17 16.18 3.95 -7.87
C THR A 17 14.66 3.94 -7.71
N TYR A 18 14.04 2.75 -7.77
CA TYR A 18 12.61 2.61 -7.49
C TYR A 18 12.27 3.06 -6.07
N CYS A 19 12.99 2.60 -5.05
CA CYS A 19 12.76 3.03 -3.67
C CYS A 19 12.93 4.55 -3.50
N GLU A 20 13.95 5.15 -4.09
CA GLU A 20 14.14 6.61 -4.02
C GLU A 20 12.97 7.38 -4.67
N SER A 21 12.35 6.83 -5.72
CA SER A 21 11.17 7.42 -6.36
C SER A 21 9.93 7.42 -5.45
N LEU A 22 9.93 6.63 -4.37
CA LEU A 22 8.81 6.52 -3.44
C LEU A 22 8.72 7.68 -2.44
N VAL A 23 9.80 8.45 -2.30
CA VAL A 23 9.89 9.54 -1.33
C VAL A 23 8.94 10.66 -1.73
N PHE A 24 8.21 11.20 -0.75
CA PHE A 24 7.21 12.27 -0.92
C PHE A 24 5.98 11.90 -1.77
N ILE A 25 5.79 10.63 -2.13
CA ILE A 25 4.53 10.18 -2.70
C ILE A 25 3.41 10.39 -1.68
N ARG A 26 2.34 11.02 -2.15
CA ARG A 26 1.04 11.12 -1.47
C ARG A 26 -0.04 10.45 -2.32
N PHE A 27 -1.08 9.97 -1.65
CA PHE A 27 -2.24 9.35 -2.28
C PHE A 27 -3.48 10.18 -2.02
N TYR A 28 -4.29 10.38 -3.05
CA TYR A 28 -5.53 11.13 -2.91
C TYR A 28 -6.50 10.48 -1.92
N GLY A 29 -7.06 11.27 -1.01
CA GLY A 29 -7.94 10.76 0.05
C GLY A 29 -7.27 9.96 1.16
N GLN A 30 -5.93 9.85 1.18
CA GLN A 30 -5.22 9.10 2.24
C GLN A 30 -5.60 9.58 3.65
N THR A 31 -5.59 8.65 4.59
CA THR A 31 -5.82 8.92 6.01
C THR A 31 -4.63 9.64 6.60
N ASN A 32 -4.89 10.83 7.16
CA ASN A 32 -3.88 11.58 7.89
C ASN A 32 -3.71 10.98 9.29
N ALA A 33 -2.72 10.11 9.44
CA ALA A 33 -2.39 9.50 10.72
C ALA A 33 -1.82 10.50 11.75
N MET A 34 -1.28 11.65 11.33
CA MET A 34 -0.61 12.60 12.22
C MET A 34 -1.55 13.36 13.17
N LYS A 35 -2.86 13.44 12.88
CA LYS A 35 -3.83 14.02 13.84
C LYS A 35 -4.22 13.05 14.98
N GLY A 36 -3.73 11.81 14.94
CA GLY A 36 -3.88 10.85 16.02
C GLY A 36 -2.58 10.68 16.80
N LYS A 37 -2.20 11.66 17.63
CA LYS A 37 -1.42 11.30 18.82
C LYS A 37 -2.32 10.38 19.64
N MET A 38 -1.96 9.10 19.73
CA MET A 38 -2.59 8.13 20.65
C MET A 38 -2.13 8.38 22.09
N ASP A 39 -2.10 9.64 22.51
CA ASP A 39 -1.81 10.07 23.88
C ASP A 39 -3.14 10.43 24.54
N GLY A 40 -3.79 9.44 25.15
CA GLY A 40 -4.62 9.61 26.35
C GLY A 40 -5.76 10.64 26.42
N GLU A 41 -6.14 11.34 25.36
CA GLU A 41 -7.29 12.26 25.40
C GLU A 41 -8.57 11.53 24.96
N GLU A 42 -9.56 11.56 25.85
CA GLU A 42 -10.89 10.99 25.68
C GLU A 42 -11.55 11.53 24.39
N PHE A 43 -11.82 10.61 23.47
CA PHE A 43 -12.48 10.89 22.20
C PHE A 43 -14.00 11.00 22.38
N ASP A 44 -14.45 12.04 23.07
CA ASP A 44 -15.87 12.41 23.14
C ASP A 44 -16.26 13.24 21.91
N ASN A 45 -16.48 12.55 20.78
CA ASN A 45 -17.47 12.84 19.72
C ASN A 45 -17.04 12.20 18.39
N VAL A 46 -17.52 10.98 18.17
CA VAL A 46 -17.22 10.17 16.97
C VAL A 46 -17.99 10.64 15.72
N ASN A 47 -18.87 11.64 15.81
CA ASN A 47 -19.80 11.99 14.73
C ASN A 47 -19.40 13.17 13.82
N GLU A 48 -18.35 13.95 14.09
CA GLU A 48 -18.13 15.21 13.34
C GLU A 48 -16.73 15.40 12.72
N ASN A 49 -15.84 14.41 12.82
CA ASN A 49 -14.51 14.53 12.22
C ASN A 49 -14.37 13.50 11.09
N PRO A 50 -14.21 13.91 9.81
CA PRO A 50 -14.00 13.00 8.70
C PRO A 50 -12.60 12.39 8.82
N LYS A 51 -12.46 11.44 9.75
CA LYS A 51 -11.45 10.38 9.72
C LYS A 51 -11.56 9.78 8.32
N SER A 52 -10.52 9.98 7.50
CA SER A 52 -10.63 10.07 6.04
C SER A 52 -11.61 9.06 5.44
N GLU A 53 -12.46 9.55 4.56
CA GLU A 53 -13.47 8.74 3.88
C GLU A 53 -12.89 7.47 3.25
N LEU A 54 -11.67 7.55 2.68
CA LEU A 54 -10.97 6.40 2.10
C LEU A 54 -10.73 5.26 3.11
N GLY A 55 -10.17 5.55 4.29
CA GLY A 55 -9.88 4.52 5.30
C GLY A 55 -11.14 3.74 5.71
N ARG A 56 -12.26 4.44 5.88
CA ARG A 56 -13.58 3.82 6.15
C ARG A 56 -14.06 2.96 4.98
N LEU A 57 -13.93 3.47 3.74
CA LEU A 57 -14.31 2.72 2.55
C LEU A 57 -13.47 1.45 2.37
N LEU A 58 -12.16 1.51 2.65
CA LEU A 58 -11.28 0.34 2.59
C LEU A 58 -11.62 -0.72 3.63
N GLN A 59 -11.95 -0.30 4.86
CA GLN A 59 -12.43 -1.22 5.89
C GLN A 59 -13.73 -1.91 5.45
N GLN A 60 -14.68 -1.15 4.89
CA GLN A 60 -15.94 -1.72 4.38
C GLN A 60 -15.67 -2.69 3.23
N LEU A 61 -14.81 -2.32 2.29
CA LEU A 61 -14.46 -3.13 1.15
C LEU A 61 -13.80 -4.47 1.56
N ASP A 62 -12.85 -4.44 2.50
CA ASP A 62 -12.22 -5.66 3.05
C ASP A 62 -13.27 -6.61 3.66
N LYS A 63 -14.24 -6.07 4.40
CA LYS A 63 -15.33 -6.85 4.99
C LYS A 63 -16.21 -7.50 3.92
N GLU A 64 -16.61 -6.75 2.90
CA GLU A 64 -17.47 -7.26 1.82
C GLU A 64 -16.74 -8.32 0.97
N ILE A 65 -15.44 -8.11 0.65
CA ILE A 65 -14.62 -9.11 -0.07
C ILE A 65 -14.51 -10.41 0.72
N LYS A 66 -14.24 -10.35 2.03
CA LYS A 66 -14.15 -11.55 2.89
C LYS A 66 -15.49 -12.27 3.04
N MET A 67 -16.60 -11.55 2.96
CA MET A 67 -17.93 -12.16 2.95
C MET A 67 -18.16 -12.92 1.64
N ALA A 68 -17.91 -12.27 0.50
CA ALA A 68 -18.08 -12.83 -0.83
C ALA A 68 -17.16 -14.03 -1.13
N GLU A 69 -15.96 -14.08 -0.55
CA GLU A 69 -15.05 -15.25 -0.70
C GLU A 69 -15.66 -16.56 -0.18
N ASN A 70 -16.56 -16.52 0.80
CA ASN A 70 -17.19 -17.72 1.33
C ASN A 70 -18.18 -18.36 0.34
N ASP A 71 -18.57 -17.65 -0.72
CA ASP A 71 -19.57 -18.09 -1.71
C ASP A 71 -18.95 -18.70 -2.98
N SER A 72 -17.70 -19.16 -2.91
CA SER A 72 -16.94 -19.90 -3.94
C SER A 72 -16.53 -19.13 -5.21
N GLU A 73 -17.17 -18.01 -5.53
CA GLU A 73 -16.71 -17.06 -6.54
C GLU A 73 -16.71 -15.65 -5.95
N LEU A 74 -15.56 -14.97 -6.00
CA LEU A 74 -15.49 -13.56 -5.62
C LEU A 74 -16.19 -12.73 -6.70
N GLU A 75 -17.51 -12.63 -6.59
CA GLU A 75 -18.34 -11.74 -7.40
C GLU A 75 -18.40 -10.35 -6.75
N PHE A 76 -18.25 -9.30 -7.56
CA PHE A 76 -18.42 -7.94 -7.08
C PHE A 76 -19.90 -7.64 -6.91
N THR A 77 -20.36 -7.73 -5.66
CA THR A 77 -21.73 -7.36 -5.28
C THR A 77 -22.00 -5.88 -5.59
N GLU A 78 -23.27 -5.51 -5.71
CA GLU A 78 -23.69 -4.11 -5.87
C GLU A 78 -23.03 -3.20 -4.82
N ARG A 79 -22.89 -3.68 -3.59
CA ARG A 79 -22.25 -2.94 -2.51
C ARG A 79 -20.75 -2.71 -2.71
N ILE A 80 -20.02 -3.67 -3.28
CA ILE A 80 -18.62 -3.49 -3.64
C ILE A 80 -18.51 -2.43 -4.75
N LEU A 81 -19.39 -2.48 -5.75
CA LEU A 81 -19.42 -1.50 -6.84
C LEU A 81 -19.75 -0.09 -6.33
N GLU A 82 -20.68 0.05 -5.38
CA GLU A 82 -20.95 1.34 -4.72
C GLU A 82 -19.72 1.90 -3.99
N ILE A 83 -18.94 1.03 -3.33
CA ILE A 83 -17.71 1.45 -2.64
C ILE A 83 -16.66 1.88 -3.67
N PHE A 84 -16.51 1.15 -4.78
CA PHE A 84 -15.62 1.55 -5.87
C PHE A 84 -15.99 2.90 -6.47
N MET A 85 -17.29 3.18 -6.67
CA MET A 85 -17.75 4.48 -7.15
C MET A 85 -17.35 5.62 -6.20
N LYS A 86 -17.54 5.44 -4.88
CA LYS A 86 -17.13 6.44 -3.88
C LYS A 86 -15.62 6.66 -3.85
N ILE A 87 -14.83 5.60 -4.01
CA ILE A 87 -13.37 5.74 -4.12
C ILE A 87 -13.00 6.47 -5.41
N ALA A 88 -13.65 6.15 -6.54
CA ALA A 88 -13.45 6.84 -7.80
C ALA A 88 -13.79 8.33 -7.71
N GLU A 89 -14.84 8.71 -7.00
CA GLU A 89 -15.19 10.11 -6.74
C GLU A 89 -14.09 10.83 -5.94
N ILE A 90 -13.58 10.20 -4.88
CA ILE A 90 -12.45 10.75 -4.09
C ILE A 90 -11.23 10.99 -4.98
N ARG A 91 -10.90 10.04 -5.87
CA ARG A 91 -9.75 10.13 -6.77
C ARG A 91 -9.94 11.20 -7.85
N ALA A 92 -11.09 11.19 -8.52
CA ALA A 92 -11.41 12.10 -9.61
C ALA A 92 -11.60 13.54 -9.14
N PHE A 93 -12.23 13.79 -7.99
CA PHE A 93 -12.40 15.15 -7.45
C PHE A 93 -11.08 15.88 -7.27
N THR A 94 -10.03 15.12 -6.95
CA THR A 94 -8.70 15.66 -6.69
C THR A 94 -7.80 15.77 -7.93
N HIS A 95 -8.29 15.34 -9.10
CA HIS A 95 -7.55 15.36 -10.36
C HIS A 95 -8.34 16.03 -11.48
N THR A 96 -7.69 16.92 -12.24
CA THR A 96 -8.39 17.72 -13.26
C THR A 96 -8.56 17.01 -14.61
N GLU A 97 -7.89 15.87 -14.85
CA GLU A 97 -7.86 15.25 -16.19
C GLU A 97 -8.65 13.93 -16.32
N GLU A 98 -9.04 13.28 -15.21
CA GLU A 98 -9.79 12.01 -15.24
C GLU A 98 -11.17 12.20 -14.63
N THR A 99 -12.22 11.73 -15.31
CA THR A 99 -13.59 11.76 -14.79
C THR A 99 -13.83 10.63 -13.79
N THR A 100 -14.83 10.79 -12.91
CA THR A 100 -15.27 9.72 -11.99
C THR A 100 -15.57 8.42 -12.74
N GLU A 101 -16.23 8.50 -13.89
CA GLU A 101 -16.57 7.32 -14.71
C GLU A 101 -15.30 6.62 -15.24
N GLN A 102 -14.34 7.37 -15.77
CA GLN A 102 -13.07 6.80 -16.24
C GLN A 102 -12.31 6.12 -15.09
N CYS A 103 -12.27 6.78 -13.93
CA CYS A 103 -11.66 6.25 -12.73
C CYS A 103 -12.36 4.96 -12.29
N PHE A 104 -13.69 4.95 -12.25
CA PHE A 104 -14.50 3.78 -11.90
C PHE A 104 -14.25 2.60 -12.84
N GLN A 105 -14.24 2.82 -14.16
CA GLN A 105 -13.92 1.77 -15.13
C GLN A 105 -12.51 1.20 -14.94
N ARG A 106 -11.53 2.03 -14.58
CA ARG A 106 -10.19 1.55 -14.19
C ARG A 106 -10.26 0.68 -12.93
N PHE A 107 -11.00 1.11 -11.90
CA PHE A 107 -11.19 0.32 -10.68
C PHE A 107 -11.79 -1.05 -10.96
N ILE A 108 -12.78 -1.15 -11.85
CA ILE A 108 -13.36 -2.45 -12.25
C ILE A 108 -12.30 -3.35 -12.87
N LYS A 109 -11.52 -2.83 -13.83
CA LYS A 109 -10.42 -3.59 -14.47
C LYS A 109 -9.38 -4.06 -13.46
N ASP A 110 -9.00 -3.21 -12.51
CA ASP A 110 -8.04 -3.56 -11.47
C ASP A 110 -8.64 -4.55 -10.46
N ALA A 111 -9.94 -4.44 -10.16
CA ALA A 111 -10.64 -5.37 -9.30
C ALA A 111 -10.66 -6.78 -9.89
N GLU A 112 -10.91 -6.94 -11.19
CA GLU A 112 -10.85 -8.25 -11.86
C GLU A 112 -9.47 -8.92 -11.70
N LYS A 113 -8.39 -8.15 -11.91
CA LYS A 113 -7.01 -8.62 -11.68
C LYS A 113 -6.76 -8.97 -10.22
N PHE A 114 -7.22 -8.11 -9.30
CA PHE A 114 -7.16 -8.37 -7.87
C PHE A 114 -7.87 -9.69 -7.52
N ALA A 115 -9.07 -9.93 -8.06
CA ALA A 115 -9.83 -11.15 -7.79
C ALA A 115 -9.09 -12.40 -8.28
N GLU A 116 -8.42 -12.35 -9.44
CA GLU A 116 -7.56 -13.43 -9.92
C GLU A 116 -6.42 -13.71 -8.92
N ILE A 117 -5.68 -12.67 -8.52
CA ILE A 117 -4.55 -12.76 -7.60
C ILE A 117 -4.98 -13.29 -6.23
N TYR A 118 -6.08 -12.73 -5.71
CA TYR A 118 -6.65 -13.02 -4.41
C TYR A 118 -7.16 -14.47 -4.32
N ARG A 119 -7.73 -15.00 -5.41
CA ARG A 119 -8.08 -16.44 -5.50
C ARG A 119 -6.85 -17.32 -5.60
N LYS A 120 -5.90 -16.97 -6.48
CA LYS A 120 -4.70 -17.79 -6.75
C LYS A 120 -3.83 -18.02 -5.53
N ARG A 121 -3.73 -17.05 -4.60
CA ARG A 121 -2.96 -17.23 -3.37
C ARG A 121 -3.56 -18.25 -2.39
N GLY A 122 -4.84 -18.61 -2.56
CA GLY A 122 -5.50 -19.69 -1.81
C GLY A 122 -5.67 -19.47 -0.31
N LYS A 123 -5.62 -18.22 0.18
CA LYS A 123 -5.84 -17.87 1.58
C LYS A 123 -6.51 -16.51 1.74
N GLN A 124 -7.24 -16.35 2.83
CA GLN A 124 -7.83 -15.07 3.26
C GLN A 124 -6.76 -14.05 3.67
N SER A 125 -7.09 -12.76 3.49
CA SER A 125 -6.24 -11.66 3.95
C SER A 125 -6.31 -11.58 5.47
N GLU A 126 -5.18 -11.25 6.11
CA GLU A 126 -5.20 -10.92 7.53
C GLU A 126 -6.14 -9.74 7.81
N SER A 127 -6.81 -9.76 8.96
CA SER A 127 -7.65 -8.63 9.38
C SER A 127 -6.85 -7.69 10.27
N LEU A 128 -6.99 -6.39 10.04
CA LEU A 128 -6.60 -5.38 11.03
C LEU A 128 -7.51 -5.51 12.26
N LYS A 129 -6.94 -5.54 13.47
CA LYS A 129 -7.73 -5.52 14.70
C LYS A 129 -8.41 -4.17 14.85
N GLU A 130 -9.54 -4.16 15.55
CA GLU A 130 -10.30 -2.94 15.85
C GLU A 130 -9.44 -1.85 16.51
N ALA A 131 -8.51 -2.26 17.40
CA ALA A 131 -7.56 -1.35 18.05
C ALA A 131 -6.64 -0.59 17.07
N ASN A 132 -6.55 -1.04 15.81
CA ASN A 132 -5.67 -0.49 14.78
C ASN A 132 -6.45 0.08 13.60
N ILE A 133 -7.74 0.38 13.79
CA ILE A 133 -8.63 0.82 12.71
C ILE A 133 -8.18 2.11 12.02
N LEU A 134 -7.45 2.97 12.74
CA LEU A 134 -6.90 4.21 12.20
C LEU A 134 -5.75 4.00 11.20
N TYR A 135 -5.27 2.76 11.04
CA TYR A 135 -4.22 2.43 10.08
C TYR A 135 -4.75 2.29 8.65
N TRP A 136 -6.04 2.00 8.48
CA TRP A 136 -6.68 1.94 7.17
C TRP A 136 -6.50 3.24 6.40
N GLY A 137 -6.08 3.14 5.14
CA GLY A 137 -5.91 4.26 4.22
C GLY A 137 -4.72 5.17 4.55
N THR A 138 -3.93 4.87 5.58
CA THR A 138 -2.75 5.68 5.92
C THR A 138 -1.73 5.69 4.79
N ARG A 139 -0.92 6.74 4.72
CA ARG A 139 0.14 6.84 3.70
C ARG A 139 1.03 5.61 3.66
N GLN A 140 1.45 5.12 4.83
CA GLN A 140 2.34 3.98 4.97
C GLN A 140 1.70 2.70 4.42
N GLN A 141 0.42 2.47 4.72
CA GLN A 141 -0.34 1.34 4.18
C GLN A 141 -0.50 1.46 2.66
N MET A 142 -0.86 2.66 2.18
CA MET A 142 -0.98 2.92 0.74
C MET A 142 0.35 2.80 0.00
N LEU A 143 1.46 3.13 0.65
CA LEU A 143 2.80 2.95 0.10
C LEU A 143 3.16 1.47 -0.02
N PHE A 144 2.83 0.66 0.97
CA PHE A 144 2.92 -0.80 0.87
C PHE A 144 2.11 -1.31 -0.32
N GLY A 145 0.85 -0.88 -0.43
CA GLY A 145 -0.04 -1.25 -1.54
C GLY A 145 0.52 -0.86 -2.90
N LYS A 146 1.12 0.34 -3.00
CA LYS A 146 1.79 0.80 -4.22
C LYS A 146 2.95 -0.10 -4.62
N VAL A 147 3.85 -0.42 -3.69
CA VAL A 147 5.00 -1.29 -4.00
C VAL A 147 4.54 -2.67 -4.44
N LEU A 148 3.51 -3.21 -3.79
CA LEU A 148 2.93 -4.49 -4.17
C LEU A 148 2.34 -4.44 -5.58
N CYS A 149 1.45 -3.48 -5.87
CA CYS A 149 0.78 -3.36 -7.17
C CYS A 149 1.74 -3.03 -8.32
N ASP A 150 2.81 -2.27 -8.06
CA ASP A 150 3.83 -1.95 -9.06
C ASP A 150 4.64 -3.19 -9.49
N TRP A 151 4.73 -4.21 -8.63
CA TRP A 151 5.65 -5.36 -8.83
C TRP A 151 4.94 -6.69 -9.09
N ILE A 152 3.69 -6.87 -8.69
CA ILE A 152 3.02 -8.18 -8.72
C ILE A 152 2.85 -8.80 -10.12
N ASN A 153 2.86 -7.97 -11.18
CA ASN A 153 2.76 -8.43 -12.57
C ASN A 153 4.03 -8.16 -13.39
N ARG A 154 5.15 -7.86 -12.73
CA ARG A 154 6.38 -7.40 -13.39
C ARG A 154 7.02 -8.44 -14.33
N ASP A 155 6.81 -9.72 -14.04
CA ASP A 155 7.40 -10.83 -14.80
C ASP A 155 6.58 -11.21 -16.05
N LYS A 156 5.39 -10.62 -16.24
CA LYS A 156 4.55 -10.88 -17.41
C LYS A 156 5.02 -9.97 -18.55
N GLU A 157 5.35 -10.54 -19.71
CA GLU A 157 5.91 -9.82 -20.87
C GLU A 157 5.02 -8.73 -21.47
N THR A 158 3.78 -8.61 -20.99
CA THR A 158 2.81 -7.58 -21.37
C THR A 158 3.14 -6.23 -20.75
N GLU A 159 2.70 -5.13 -21.37
CA GLU A 159 2.85 -3.79 -20.82
C GLU A 159 2.46 -3.77 -19.33
N MET A 160 3.34 -3.20 -18.48
CA MET A 160 3.18 -3.19 -17.03
C MET A 160 1.95 -2.36 -16.64
N GLU A 161 0.78 -2.99 -16.63
CA GLU A 161 -0.41 -2.40 -16.05
C GLU A 161 -0.36 -2.59 -14.53
N THR A 162 0.03 -1.54 -13.83
CA THR A 162 -0.07 -1.43 -12.37
C THR A 162 -1.55 -1.32 -11.96
N MET A 163 -1.89 -1.82 -10.77
CA MET A 163 -3.23 -1.63 -10.18
C MET A 163 -3.23 -0.48 -9.17
N ASP A 164 -4.39 0.11 -8.85
CA ASP A 164 -4.50 1.07 -7.74
C ASP A 164 -3.94 0.45 -6.43
N PRO A 165 -3.15 1.21 -5.64
CA PRO A 165 -2.59 0.74 -4.37
C PRO A 165 -3.59 0.14 -3.39
N ILE A 166 -4.88 0.53 -3.43
CA ILE A 166 -5.88 -0.03 -2.52
C ILE A 166 -5.97 -1.56 -2.67
N PHE A 167 -5.75 -2.10 -3.87
CA PHE A 167 -5.83 -3.54 -4.09
C PHE A 167 -4.65 -4.27 -3.45
N GLY A 168 -3.48 -3.64 -3.43
CA GLY A 168 -2.34 -4.13 -2.66
C GLY A 168 -2.59 -4.09 -1.15
N VAL A 169 -3.26 -3.04 -0.67
CA VAL A 169 -3.71 -2.96 0.73
C VAL A 169 -4.68 -4.09 1.08
N LEU A 170 -5.67 -4.37 0.22
CA LEU A 170 -6.66 -5.43 0.44
C LEU A 170 -6.04 -6.85 0.38
N LEU A 171 -4.93 -7.02 -0.34
CA LEU A 171 -4.16 -8.27 -0.33
C LEU A 171 -3.45 -8.50 1.02
N ASN A 172 -3.06 -7.45 1.73
CA ASN A 172 -2.49 -7.59 3.06
C ASN A 172 -2.77 -6.36 3.93
N PRO A 173 -3.92 -6.30 4.61
CA PRO A 173 -4.34 -5.14 5.40
C PRO A 173 -3.36 -4.72 6.50
N THR A 174 -2.61 -5.67 7.08
CA THR A 174 -1.58 -5.40 8.10
C THR A 174 -0.26 -4.92 7.50
N GLY A 175 -0.12 -4.95 6.17
CA GLY A 175 1.10 -4.65 5.44
C GLY A 175 1.62 -3.24 5.67
N GLY A 176 2.94 -3.15 5.75
CA GLY A 176 3.68 -1.91 5.96
C GLY A 176 3.69 -1.46 7.41
N ARG A 177 3.10 -2.18 8.36
CA ARG A 177 3.17 -1.81 9.78
C ARG A 177 4.57 -2.09 10.34
N VAL A 178 4.96 -1.33 11.35
CA VAL A 178 6.23 -1.57 12.04
C VAL A 178 6.01 -2.60 13.14
N GLY A 179 6.64 -3.76 13.00
CA GLY A 179 6.53 -4.88 13.93
C GLY A 179 5.82 -6.09 13.30
N PRO A 180 5.83 -7.25 13.97
CA PRO A 180 5.24 -8.47 13.42
C PRO A 180 3.71 -8.38 13.40
N GLY A 181 3.13 -8.40 12.20
CA GLY A 181 1.68 -8.40 12.00
C GLY A 181 1.01 -7.21 12.68
N ASP A 182 -0.06 -7.48 13.44
CA ASP A 182 -0.84 -6.42 14.10
C ASP A 182 -0.51 -6.22 15.59
N THR A 183 0.78 -6.03 15.89
CA THR A 183 1.27 -5.64 17.22
C THR A 183 1.31 -4.13 17.36
N GLY A 184 0.20 -3.52 17.79
CA GLY A 184 0.03 -2.06 17.84
C GLY A 184 1.07 -1.29 18.66
N TRP A 185 1.62 -1.86 19.75
CA TRP A 185 2.55 -1.13 20.63
C TRP A 185 3.87 -0.72 19.96
N ILE A 186 4.48 -1.63 19.19
CA ILE A 186 5.75 -1.34 18.49
C ILE A 186 5.50 -0.30 17.39
N HIS A 187 4.40 -0.48 16.65
CA HIS A 187 4.02 0.43 15.58
C HIS A 187 3.79 1.84 16.12
N ASN A 188 2.96 2.00 17.15
CA ASN A 188 2.64 3.33 17.70
C ASN A 188 3.88 4.09 18.18
N LYS A 189 4.92 3.39 18.65
CA LYS A 189 6.16 4.00 19.11
C LYS A 189 7.12 4.40 17.98
N LEU A 190 7.11 3.66 16.88
CA LEU A 190 8.04 3.82 15.76
C LEU A 190 7.39 4.39 14.50
N PHE A 191 6.08 4.63 14.52
CA PHE A 191 5.33 5.21 13.43
C PHE A 191 5.86 6.61 13.13
N ASP A 192 6.26 6.81 11.89
CA ASP A 192 6.55 8.11 11.31
C ASP A 192 5.81 8.19 9.97
N ASP A 193 5.15 9.30 9.62
CA ASP A 193 4.41 9.34 8.33
C ASP A 193 5.37 9.45 7.13
N LEU A 194 6.48 10.16 7.34
CA LEU A 194 7.48 10.52 6.33
C LEU A 194 8.91 10.15 6.75
N GLY A 195 9.09 9.41 7.83
CA GLY A 195 10.41 9.06 8.30
C GLY A 195 10.91 7.72 7.76
N PRO A 196 12.15 7.34 8.10
CA PRO A 196 12.76 6.13 7.58
C PRO A 196 12.00 4.85 7.92
N PHE A 197 11.26 4.81 9.03
CA PHE A 197 10.55 3.59 9.44
C PHE A 197 9.33 3.32 8.57
N ALA A 198 8.54 4.32 8.18
CA ALA A 198 7.41 4.14 7.27
C ALA A 198 7.85 3.64 5.91
N TYR A 199 8.85 4.28 5.31
CA TYR A 199 9.36 3.82 4.02
C TYR A 199 9.95 2.42 4.11
N HIS A 200 10.74 2.15 5.16
CA HIS A 200 11.34 0.84 5.33
C HIS A 200 10.29 -0.26 5.48
N SER A 201 9.39 -0.14 6.44
CA SER A 201 8.36 -1.16 6.72
C SER A 201 7.44 -1.37 5.52
N ALA A 202 6.95 -0.31 4.87
CA ALA A 202 6.12 -0.43 3.67
C ALA A 202 6.80 -1.25 2.56
N VAL A 203 8.05 -0.92 2.23
CA VAL A 203 8.80 -1.60 1.15
C VAL A 203 9.24 -3.00 1.56
N HIS A 204 9.69 -3.17 2.81
CA HIS A 204 10.15 -4.43 3.36
C HIS A 204 9.03 -5.46 3.39
N ASP A 205 7.85 -5.08 3.90
CA ASP A 205 6.68 -5.96 3.92
C ASP A 205 6.15 -6.24 2.51
N ALA A 206 6.12 -5.25 1.61
CA ALA A 206 5.61 -5.45 0.25
C ALA A 206 6.46 -6.46 -0.52
N PHE A 207 7.79 -6.31 -0.48
CA PHE A 207 8.68 -7.26 -1.13
C PHE A 207 8.71 -8.63 -0.42
N GLY A 208 8.57 -8.67 0.90
CA GLY A 208 8.37 -9.91 1.64
C GLY A 208 7.10 -10.64 1.20
N TYR A 209 5.98 -9.93 1.09
CA TYR A 209 4.69 -10.45 0.63
C TYR A 209 4.80 -11.01 -0.79
N LEU A 210 5.38 -10.24 -1.72
CA LEU A 210 5.60 -10.67 -3.10
C LEU A 210 6.41 -11.96 -3.16
N LYS A 211 7.47 -12.05 -2.33
CA LYS A 211 8.31 -13.24 -2.33
C LYS A 211 7.62 -14.47 -1.75
N ILE A 212 6.86 -14.31 -0.67
CA ILE A 212 6.18 -15.43 0.00
C ILE A 212 4.98 -15.93 -0.80
N ASN A 213 4.18 -15.04 -1.38
CA ASN A 213 2.88 -15.39 -1.95
C ASN A 213 2.89 -15.51 -3.48
N HIS A 214 3.89 -14.91 -4.14
CA HIS A 214 3.96 -14.85 -5.60
C HIS A 214 5.31 -15.29 -6.16
N ASP A 215 6.26 -15.70 -5.30
CA ASP A 215 7.64 -16.07 -5.64
C ASP A 215 8.39 -15.03 -6.52
N THR A 216 7.96 -13.77 -6.46
CA THR A 216 8.51 -12.67 -7.26
C THR A 216 9.11 -11.56 -6.39
N GLY A 217 9.83 -10.65 -7.03
CA GLY A 217 10.48 -9.51 -6.39
C GLY A 217 11.69 -9.87 -5.51
N PRO A 218 12.32 -8.86 -4.92
CA PRO A 218 13.62 -9.02 -4.26
C PRO A 218 13.53 -9.53 -2.80
N GLY A 219 12.33 -9.74 -2.26
CA GLY A 219 12.11 -10.21 -0.89
C GLY A 219 12.49 -9.20 0.20
N TYR A 220 12.50 -9.65 1.46
CA TYR A 220 12.80 -8.81 2.62
C TYR A 220 14.20 -8.17 2.60
N SER A 221 15.15 -8.83 1.92
CA SER A 221 16.51 -8.30 1.69
C SER A 221 16.63 -7.51 0.38
N TYR A 222 15.68 -6.62 0.10
CA TYR A 222 15.52 -5.97 -1.21
C TYR A 222 16.72 -5.17 -1.73
N LEU A 223 17.69 -4.83 -0.86
CA LEU A 223 18.92 -4.12 -1.24
C LEU A 223 20.14 -5.02 -1.43
N ASN A 224 20.02 -6.34 -1.20
CA ASN A 224 21.16 -7.26 -1.19
C ASN A 224 21.34 -8.05 -2.51
N GLY A 225 20.46 -7.83 -3.52
CA GLY A 225 20.61 -8.36 -4.88
C GLY A 225 20.74 -9.88 -5.00
N ARG A 226 20.19 -10.62 -4.03
CA ARG A 226 20.15 -12.07 -4.11
C ARG A 226 19.12 -12.46 -5.17
N LYS A 227 19.56 -13.23 -6.18
CA LYS A 227 18.71 -13.68 -7.31
C LYS A 227 17.40 -14.37 -6.90
N ASN A 228 17.33 -14.92 -5.68
CA ASN A 228 16.15 -15.63 -5.20
C ASN A 228 15.43 -14.92 -4.04
N GLY A 229 15.74 -13.65 -3.77
CA GLY A 229 15.15 -12.89 -2.65
C GLY A 229 15.38 -13.54 -1.27
N ASP A 230 14.78 -12.97 -0.22
CA ASP A 230 14.80 -13.52 1.13
C ASP A 230 13.38 -13.51 1.69
N SER A 231 12.89 -14.66 2.16
CA SER A 231 11.56 -14.83 2.76
C SER A 231 11.58 -14.68 4.29
N ASN A 232 12.75 -14.46 4.90
CA ASN A 232 12.84 -14.24 6.34
C ASN A 232 12.63 -12.75 6.69
N PRO A 233 11.57 -12.39 7.45
CA PRO A 233 11.25 -11.01 7.80
C PRO A 233 12.30 -10.31 8.67
N LEU A 234 13.20 -11.05 9.32
CA LEU A 234 14.30 -10.46 10.11
C LEU A 234 15.47 -10.00 9.24
N ARG A 235 15.51 -10.39 7.97
CA ARG A 235 16.57 -10.00 7.05
C ARG A 235 16.27 -8.65 6.43
N GLY A 236 17.34 -7.93 6.06
CA GLY A 236 17.22 -6.62 5.42
C GLY A 236 16.89 -5.45 6.37
N GLN A 237 16.52 -5.71 7.63
CA GLN A 237 16.14 -4.69 8.62
C GLN A 237 17.19 -3.58 8.77
N VAL A 238 18.42 -3.97 9.14
CA VAL A 238 19.52 -3.00 9.37
C VAL A 238 19.91 -2.26 8.10
N THR A 239 20.07 -2.99 6.99
CA THR A 239 20.50 -2.42 5.71
C THR A 239 19.43 -1.51 5.10
N GLY A 240 18.16 -1.92 5.17
CA GLY A 240 17.01 -1.17 4.67
C GLY A 240 16.78 0.10 5.48
N LEU A 241 16.78 0.01 6.81
CA LEU A 241 16.63 1.18 7.67
C LEU A 241 17.80 2.17 7.50
N LYS A 242 19.04 1.68 7.36
CA LYS A 242 20.19 2.54 7.07
C LYS A 242 20.01 3.28 5.74
N PHE A 243 19.61 2.57 4.69
CA PHE A 243 19.34 3.16 3.38
C PHE A 243 18.27 4.26 3.47
N TRP A 244 17.14 4.02 4.12
CA TRP A 244 16.08 5.02 4.23
C TRP A 244 16.48 6.23 5.08
N LYS A 245 17.29 6.03 6.13
CA LYS A 245 17.89 7.15 6.88
C LYS A 245 18.75 8.03 5.97
N ASP A 246 19.58 7.42 5.13
CA ASP A 246 20.45 8.15 4.20
C ASP A 246 19.62 8.88 3.13
N VAL A 247 18.60 8.23 2.57
CA VAL A 247 17.70 8.79 1.55
C VAL A 247 16.90 9.97 2.09
N VAL A 248 16.22 9.81 3.23
CA VAL A 248 15.40 10.87 3.85
C VAL A 248 16.28 12.05 4.27
N LYS A 249 17.48 11.79 4.80
CA LYS A 249 18.45 12.85 5.14
C LYS A 249 18.91 13.61 3.90
N ARG A 250 19.17 12.91 2.80
CA ARG A 250 19.66 13.52 1.55
C ARG A 250 18.58 14.34 0.85
N LEU A 251 17.34 13.86 0.83
CA LEU A 251 16.23 14.46 0.09
C LEU A 251 15.46 15.53 0.86
N LYS A 252 15.89 15.88 2.10
CA LYS A 252 15.37 16.94 2.99
C LYS A 252 13.92 17.37 2.71
N PRO A 253 12.94 17.00 3.55
CA PRO A 253 11.52 17.32 3.32
C PRO A 253 11.21 18.81 3.04
N GLU A 254 12.04 19.71 3.55
CA GLU A 254 11.94 21.17 3.39
C GLU A 254 12.31 21.66 1.98
N GLU A 255 13.06 20.85 1.23
CA GLU A 255 13.50 21.10 -0.14
C GLU A 255 12.77 20.15 -1.13
N ALA A 256 11.77 19.40 -0.64
CA ALA A 256 11.01 18.48 -1.47
C ALA A 256 10.28 19.27 -2.58
N PRO A 257 10.37 18.83 -3.85
CA PRO A 257 9.51 19.39 -4.89
C PRO A 257 8.05 19.23 -4.47
N GLU A 258 7.17 20.13 -4.96
CA GLU A 258 5.72 20.10 -4.72
C GLU A 258 5.22 18.65 -4.62
N GLU A 259 4.51 18.33 -3.53
CA GLU A 259 4.12 16.97 -3.18
C GLU A 259 3.60 16.21 -4.41
N LYS A 260 4.24 15.06 -4.71
CA LYS A 260 3.82 14.24 -5.84
C LYS A 260 2.63 13.40 -5.41
N PHE A 261 1.44 13.89 -5.74
CA PHE A 261 0.24 13.06 -5.71
C PHE A 261 0.26 12.09 -6.89
N ILE A 262 0.02 10.81 -6.62
CA ILE A 262 -0.04 9.79 -7.66
C ILE A 262 -1.49 9.39 -7.89
N LEU A 263 -1.93 9.47 -9.15
CA LEU A 263 -2.98 8.60 -9.68
C LEU A 263 -2.32 7.32 -10.22
N MET A 264 -2.89 6.19 -9.87
CA MET A 264 -2.71 4.96 -10.63
C MET A 264 -4.07 4.49 -11.10
#